data_AF-A0A094A1V4-F1
#
_entry.id   AF-A0A094A1V4-F1
#
_cell.length_a   1.000
_cell.length_b   1.000
_cell.length_c   1.000
_cell.angle_alpha   90.00
_cell.angle_beta   90.00
_cell.angle_gamma   90.00
#
_symmetry.space_group_name_H-M   'P 1'
#
loop_
_entity.id
_entity.type
_entity.pdbx_description
1 polymer ?
#
loop_
_entity_poly.entity_id
_entity_poly.type
_entity_poly.pdbx_seq_one_letter_code
_entity_poly.pdbx_strand_id
1 'polypeptide(L)'
;MPSFSKLFLAFGLTSALAPFASAVPVAAEKQPQTGTLSGVPNEIGTYNPSDPLSKRAVPGECNFGGRTNDQYSYYKPDEGDDTCIGWDTFGMTTCKNDRKWREPDIGNIKDSLNELLTKDGQWETVDKGPWTASFSAFTTAFADRNTEGFVKGLDKIDIETTMIYWRNKGDTAVITRDGNTCR
;
A
#
# COMPACT_ATOMS: atom_id res chain seq x y z
N MET A 1 63.80 -44.73 -3.68
CA MET A 1 64.31 -43.65 -2.79
C MET A 1 65.66 -43.22 -3.36
N PRO A 2 66.10 -41.94 -3.37
CA PRO A 2 65.50 -40.66 -2.91
C PRO A 2 64.47 -40.11 -3.94
N SER A 3 64.21 -38.79 -4.16
CA SER A 3 63.75 -37.72 -3.22
C SER A 3 63.40 -36.37 -3.92
N PHE A 4 62.13 -35.92 -3.78
CA PHE A 4 61.62 -34.51 -3.70
C PHE A 4 61.86 -33.42 -4.77
N SER A 5 60.83 -32.54 -4.85
CA SER A 5 60.83 -31.11 -5.25
C SER A 5 60.95 -30.75 -6.75
N LYS A 6 60.33 -29.71 -7.30
CA LYS A 6 59.16 -28.83 -6.99
C LYS A 6 59.27 -27.65 -7.99
N LEU A 7 58.27 -27.45 -8.86
CA LEU A 7 58.04 -26.22 -9.67
C LEU A 7 59.20 -25.87 -10.67
N PHE A 8 59.04 -25.05 -11.72
CA PHE A 8 58.11 -23.94 -12.00
C PHE A 8 57.64 -23.87 -13.48
N LEU A 9 56.56 -23.11 -13.69
CA LEU A 9 56.01 -22.48 -14.91
C LEU A 9 56.84 -22.55 -16.22
N ALA A 10 56.23 -22.64 -17.41
CA ALA A 10 55.20 -21.71 -17.87
C ALA A 10 54.41 -22.22 -19.10
N PHE A 11 53.11 -21.92 -19.15
CA PHE A 11 52.38 -21.72 -20.40
C PHE A 11 51.34 -20.62 -20.18
N GLY A 12 51.49 -19.51 -20.92
CA GLY A 12 50.48 -18.45 -20.93
C GLY A 12 49.36 -18.80 -21.91
N LEU A 13 48.12 -18.52 -21.52
CA LEU A 13 47.02 -18.40 -22.46
C LEU A 13 46.30 -17.07 -22.20
N THR A 14 46.39 -16.17 -23.16
CA THR A 14 45.65 -14.90 -23.18
C THR A 14 44.18 -15.16 -23.44
N SER A 15 43.31 -14.62 -22.58
CA SER A 15 41.87 -14.58 -22.79
C SER A 15 41.36 -13.17 -22.51
N ALA A 16 40.47 -12.68 -23.38
CA ALA A 16 40.17 -11.26 -23.48
C ALA A 16 39.45 -10.68 -22.25
N LEU A 17 39.82 -9.45 -21.88
CA LEU A 17 39.03 -8.59 -21.02
C LEU A 17 37.78 -8.13 -21.77
N ALA A 18 36.68 -8.86 -21.62
CA ALA A 18 35.35 -8.33 -21.88
C ALA A 18 34.79 -7.76 -20.58
N PRO A 19 34.63 -6.43 -20.44
CA PRO A 19 33.86 -5.88 -19.33
C PRO A 19 32.40 -6.24 -19.55
N PHE A 20 31.93 -7.29 -18.89
CA PHE A 20 30.50 -7.53 -18.70
C PHE A 20 29.95 -6.40 -17.82
N ALA A 21 29.57 -5.30 -18.45
CA ALA A 21 28.70 -4.31 -17.86
C ALA A 21 27.32 -4.98 -17.68
N SER A 22 27.17 -5.75 -16.60
CA SER A 22 25.85 -6.13 -16.12
C SER A 22 25.18 -4.84 -15.66
N ALA A 23 24.43 -4.22 -16.57
CA ALA A 23 23.41 -3.26 -16.22
C ALA A 23 22.39 -3.99 -15.36
N VAL A 24 22.64 -4.02 -14.05
CA VAL A 24 21.63 -4.36 -13.06
C VAL A 24 20.47 -3.42 -13.35
N PRO A 25 19.27 -3.93 -13.65
CA PRO A 25 18.10 -3.06 -13.72
C PRO A 25 17.96 -2.47 -12.33
N VAL A 26 18.32 -1.20 -12.18
CA VAL A 26 17.95 -0.41 -11.01
C VAL A 26 16.43 -0.41 -11.03
N ALA A 27 15.84 -1.27 -10.20
CA ALA A 27 14.44 -1.17 -9.87
C ALA A 27 14.24 0.27 -9.41
N ALA A 28 13.41 1.02 -10.13
CA ALA A 28 13.10 2.38 -9.77
C ALA A 28 12.35 2.35 -8.44
N GLU A 29 13.11 2.46 -7.36
CA GLU A 29 12.62 2.55 -6.00
C GLU A 29 11.67 3.75 -5.96
N LYS A 30 10.36 3.47 -5.85
CA LYS A 30 9.35 4.49 -5.61
C LYS A 30 9.56 5.03 -4.19
N GLN A 31 10.55 5.91 -4.03
CA GLN A 31 10.69 6.72 -2.83
C GLN A 31 9.36 7.50 -2.63
N PRO A 32 8.91 7.68 -1.37
CA PRO A 32 7.73 8.49 -1.09
C PRO A 32 7.93 9.90 -1.65
N GLN A 33 7.06 10.30 -2.59
CA GLN A 33 7.17 11.61 -3.25
C GLN A 33 6.58 12.68 -2.34
N THR A 34 7.45 13.37 -1.60
CA THR A 34 7.08 14.53 -0.78
C THR A 34 6.88 15.78 -1.66
N GLY A 35 5.62 16.05 -2.01
CA GLY A 35 5.22 17.21 -2.82
C GLY A 35 4.96 18.45 -1.96
N THR A 36 5.93 19.37 -1.88
CA THR A 36 5.83 20.54 -0.99
C THR A 36 4.98 21.67 -1.55
N LEU A 37 3.85 21.94 -0.89
CA LEU A 37 3.13 23.21 -0.93
C LEU A 37 2.51 23.44 0.45
N SER A 38 2.96 24.52 1.13
CA SER A 38 2.41 25.05 2.39
C SER A 38 2.82 24.45 3.77
N GLY A 39 3.93 23.71 3.87
CA GLY A 39 4.67 23.59 5.15
C GLY A 39 4.79 22.18 5.72
N VAL A 40 3.77 21.33 5.57
CA VAL A 40 3.93 19.88 5.58
C VAL A 40 3.35 19.32 4.28
N PRO A 41 4.16 18.62 3.45
CA PRO A 41 3.63 18.00 2.24
C PRO A 41 2.67 16.88 2.61
N ASN A 42 1.56 16.78 1.86
CA ASN A 42 0.74 15.56 1.88
C ASN A 42 1.65 14.35 1.58
N GLU A 43 1.55 13.29 2.37
CA GLU A 43 2.49 12.16 2.28
C GLU A 43 1.87 11.04 1.45
N ILE A 44 2.57 10.57 0.41
CA ILE A 44 2.26 9.32 -0.29
C ILE A 44 3.44 8.38 -0.06
N GLY A 45 3.16 7.20 0.47
CA GLY A 45 4.18 6.21 0.79
C GLY A 45 3.74 4.78 0.59
N THR A 46 4.61 3.86 0.99
CA THR A 46 4.36 2.42 0.92
C THR A 46 4.93 1.77 2.17
N TYR A 47 4.10 0.99 2.84
CA TYR A 47 4.50 0.12 3.94
C TYR A 47 4.94 -1.23 3.38
N ASN A 48 6.14 -1.67 3.74
CA ASN A 48 6.68 -2.97 3.40
C ASN A 48 6.91 -3.79 4.69
N PRO A 49 6.18 -4.89 4.92
CA PRO A 49 6.33 -5.72 6.11
C PRO A 49 7.68 -6.43 6.20
N SER A 50 8.45 -6.54 5.11
CA SER A 50 9.79 -7.12 5.10
C SER A 50 10.91 -6.12 5.39
N ASP A 51 10.65 -4.82 5.35
CA ASP A 51 11.64 -3.76 5.62
C ASP A 51 11.45 -3.11 7.01
N PRO A 52 12.42 -3.25 7.93
CA PRO A 52 12.39 -2.57 9.22
C PRO A 52 12.40 -1.03 9.15
N LEU A 53 12.90 -0.42 8.07
CA LEU A 53 12.88 1.04 7.90
C LEU A 53 11.49 1.53 7.52
N SER A 54 10.87 0.94 6.48
CA SER A 54 9.48 1.21 6.09
C SER A 54 8.50 1.08 7.27
N LYS A 55 8.65 0.05 8.11
CA LYS A 55 7.87 -0.13 9.36
C LYS A 55 8.00 1.00 10.38
N ARG A 56 9.12 1.73 10.38
CA ARG A 56 9.38 2.86 11.28
C ARG A 56 9.05 4.21 10.65
N ALA A 57 9.05 4.28 9.33
CA ALA A 57 8.76 5.48 8.56
C ALA A 57 7.26 5.73 8.38
N VAL A 58 6.41 4.69 8.40
CA VAL A 58 4.96 4.86 8.26
C VAL A 58 4.38 5.74 9.39
N PRO A 59 3.57 6.77 9.07
CA PRO A 59 2.87 7.56 10.08
C PRO A 59 1.94 6.70 10.97
N GLY A 60 1.71 7.12 12.21
CA GLY A 60 0.96 6.33 13.20
C GLY A 60 -0.51 6.11 12.80
N GLU A 61 -1.12 7.14 12.21
CA GLU A 61 -2.42 7.20 11.58
C GLU A 61 -2.50 6.35 10.29
N CYS A 62 -1.38 6.15 9.59
CA CYS A 62 -1.28 5.24 8.45
C CYS A 62 -0.95 3.80 8.84
N ASN A 63 -0.71 3.51 10.12
CA ASN A 63 -0.50 2.16 10.61
C ASN A 63 -1.85 1.48 10.88
N PHE A 64 -2.34 0.70 9.91
CA PHE A 64 -3.62 -0.04 9.97
C PHE A 64 -3.53 -1.33 10.83
N GLY A 65 -2.88 -1.23 11.99
CA GLY A 65 -2.85 -2.27 13.04
C GLY A 65 -2.10 -3.54 12.67
N GLY A 66 -1.20 -3.51 11.68
CA GLY A 66 -0.50 -4.69 11.18
C GLY A 66 -1.41 -5.76 10.54
N ARG A 67 -2.67 -5.42 10.25
CA ARG A 67 -3.65 -6.34 9.61
C ARG A 67 -3.26 -6.68 8.17
N THR A 68 -2.64 -5.72 7.51
CA THR A 68 -1.80 -5.92 6.33
C THR A 68 -0.53 -6.67 6.75
N ASN A 69 -0.59 -8.01 6.71
CA ASN A 69 0.63 -8.82 6.69
C ASN A 69 1.45 -8.60 5.41
N ASP A 70 0.82 -7.94 4.42
CA ASP A 70 1.29 -7.65 3.08
C ASP A 70 1.64 -6.16 2.89
N GLN A 71 2.16 -5.83 1.71
CA GLN A 71 2.61 -4.49 1.34
C GLN A 71 1.44 -3.61 0.89
N TYR A 72 1.23 -2.45 1.53
CA TYR A 72 0.19 -1.48 1.13
C TYR A 72 0.77 -0.12 0.78
N SER A 73 0.08 0.62 -0.09
CA SER A 73 0.32 2.05 -0.32
C SER A 73 -0.59 2.88 0.59
N TYR A 74 -0.16 4.09 0.94
CA TYR A 74 -0.95 4.99 1.78
C TYR A 74 -0.86 6.44 1.32
N TYR A 75 -1.88 7.22 1.68
CA TYR A 75 -1.91 8.67 1.55
C TYR A 75 -2.40 9.31 2.84
N LYS A 76 -1.59 10.25 3.33
CA LYS A 76 -1.88 11.12 4.46
C LYS A 76 -2.22 12.52 3.93
N PRO A 77 -3.46 13.02 4.09
CA PRO A 77 -3.78 14.43 3.85
C PRO A 77 -3.05 15.36 4.84
N ASP A 78 -2.94 16.64 4.47
CA ASP A 78 -2.21 17.69 5.21
C ASP A 78 -2.66 17.87 6.69
N GLU A 79 -1.78 18.46 7.52
CA GLU A 79 -1.84 18.43 8.98
C GLU A 79 -3.12 19.00 9.60
N GLY A 80 -3.70 18.23 10.52
CA GLY A 80 -4.84 18.63 11.37
C GLY A 80 -5.84 17.49 11.55
N ASP A 81 -5.99 16.65 10.52
CA ASP A 81 -6.76 15.42 10.58
C ASP A 81 -5.82 14.24 10.87
N ASP A 82 -6.07 13.49 11.95
CA ASP A 82 -5.46 12.17 12.23
C ASP A 82 -6.00 11.10 11.25
N THR A 83 -6.05 11.44 9.97
CA THR A 83 -6.63 10.64 8.90
C THR A 83 -5.53 10.04 8.03
N CYS A 84 -5.71 8.78 7.65
CA CYS A 84 -4.96 8.19 6.55
C CYS A 84 -5.84 7.22 5.76
N ILE A 85 -5.62 7.17 4.45
CA ILE A 85 -6.14 6.10 3.59
C ILE A 85 -5.00 5.14 3.25
N GLY A 86 -5.27 3.84 3.29
CA GLY A 86 -4.38 2.79 2.83
C GLY A 86 -5.07 1.97 1.75
N TRP A 87 -4.31 1.38 0.83
CA TRP A 87 -4.85 0.44 -0.14
C TRP A 87 -3.84 -0.65 -0.50
N ASP A 88 -4.37 -1.86 -0.66
CA ASP A 88 -3.61 -3.05 -1.03
C ASP A 88 -3.95 -3.48 -2.47
N THR A 89 -2.98 -4.04 -3.18
CA THR A 89 -3.14 -4.59 -4.54
C THR A 89 -2.91 -6.10 -4.58
N PHE A 90 -2.53 -6.70 -3.45
CA PHE A 90 -2.20 -8.11 -3.34
C PHE A 90 -3.45 -8.98 -3.16
N GLY A 91 -3.40 -10.20 -3.70
CA GLY A 91 -4.38 -11.25 -3.39
C GLY A 91 -5.50 -11.49 -4.40
N MET A 92 -5.76 -10.60 -5.37
CA MET A 92 -6.76 -10.87 -6.43
C MET A 92 -6.28 -10.51 -7.83
N THR A 93 -6.50 -11.43 -8.77
CA THR A 93 -6.39 -11.16 -10.22
C THR A 93 -7.48 -10.18 -10.64
N THR A 94 -7.18 -8.88 -10.59
CA THR A 94 -7.87 -7.90 -11.43
C THR A 94 -7.73 -8.35 -12.88
N CYS A 95 -8.84 -8.44 -13.62
CA CYS A 95 -8.90 -9.12 -14.90
C CYS A 95 -8.20 -8.27 -16.00
N LYS A 96 -6.86 -8.39 -16.04
CA LYS A 96 -5.88 -7.49 -16.67
C LYS A 96 -5.88 -6.07 -16.12
N ASN A 97 -4.66 -5.68 -15.75
CA ASN A 97 -4.09 -4.38 -15.44
C ASN A 97 -4.78 -3.14 -16.03
N ASP A 98 -4.54 -2.00 -15.38
CA ASP A 98 -4.74 -0.62 -15.89
C ASP A 98 -6.20 -0.12 -15.97
N ARG A 99 -7.12 -0.74 -15.22
CA ARG A 99 -8.42 -0.14 -14.95
C ARG A 99 -8.29 0.92 -13.87
N LYS A 100 -8.45 2.19 -14.27
CA LYS A 100 -8.81 3.26 -13.36
C LYS A 100 -10.19 3.00 -12.77
N TRP A 101 -10.41 3.52 -11.57
CA TRP A 101 -11.73 3.59 -10.96
C TRP A 101 -12.80 4.11 -11.92
N ARG A 102 -13.98 3.50 -11.88
CA ARG A 102 -15.18 4.03 -12.54
C ARG A 102 -15.94 4.86 -11.53
N GLU A 103 -16.64 5.90 -11.97
CA GLU A 103 -17.49 6.73 -11.10
C GLU A 103 -18.45 5.90 -10.22
N PRO A 104 -19.09 4.81 -10.70
CA PRO A 104 -19.92 3.95 -9.84
C PRO A 104 -19.14 3.22 -8.74
N ASP A 105 -17.88 2.82 -8.96
CA ASP A 105 -17.07 2.20 -7.91
C ASP A 105 -16.73 3.25 -6.82
N ILE A 106 -16.32 4.46 -7.22
CA ILE A 106 -16.06 5.57 -6.28
C ILE A 106 -17.32 5.94 -5.49
N GLY A 107 -18.48 5.99 -6.15
CA GLY A 107 -19.76 6.22 -5.50
C GLY A 107 -20.09 5.15 -4.46
N ASN A 108 -20.06 3.87 -4.86
CA ASN A 108 -20.31 2.74 -3.97
C ASN A 108 -19.38 2.72 -2.74
N ILE A 109 -18.10 3.03 -2.92
CA ILE A 109 -17.10 3.11 -1.83
C ILE A 109 -17.41 4.26 -0.86
N LYS A 110 -17.80 5.43 -1.38
CA LYS A 110 -18.20 6.57 -0.54
C LYS A 110 -19.49 6.28 0.21
N ASP A 111 -20.48 5.69 -0.45
CA ASP A 111 -21.78 5.36 0.13
C ASP A 111 -21.69 4.26 1.19
N SER A 112 -20.85 3.24 0.99
CA SER A 112 -20.69 2.15 1.97
C SER A 112 -20.00 2.67 3.24
N LEU A 113 -18.99 3.52 3.10
CA LEU A 113 -18.37 4.18 4.25
C LEU A 113 -19.34 5.15 4.94
N ASN A 114 -20.01 6.04 4.20
CA ASN A 114 -20.91 7.04 4.78
C ASN A 114 -22.05 6.37 5.56
N GLU A 115 -22.63 5.28 5.05
CA GLU A 115 -23.66 4.52 5.78
C GLU A 115 -23.06 3.71 6.95
N LEU A 116 -21.86 3.12 6.81
CA LEU A 116 -21.17 2.47 7.94
C LEU A 116 -20.96 3.45 9.10
N LEU A 117 -20.61 4.71 8.79
CA LEU A 117 -20.46 5.77 9.78
C LEU A 117 -21.77 6.21 10.43
N THR A 118 -22.93 5.76 9.97
CA THR A 118 -24.21 5.96 10.69
C THR A 118 -24.46 4.88 11.75
N LYS A 119 -23.74 3.76 11.69
CA LYS A 119 -23.93 2.59 12.55
C LYS A 119 -23.04 2.64 13.80
N ASP A 120 -23.51 1.97 14.85
CA ASP A 120 -22.75 1.70 16.07
C ASP A 120 -22.71 0.17 16.28
N GLY A 121 -21.50 -0.41 16.34
CA GLY A 121 -21.25 -1.83 16.60
C GLY A 121 -20.10 -2.39 15.78
N GLN A 122 -19.04 -2.91 16.42
CA GLN A 122 -17.79 -3.39 15.79
C GLN A 122 -17.99 -4.45 14.68
N TRP A 123 -19.10 -5.17 14.68
CA TRP A 123 -19.41 -6.25 13.74
C TRP A 123 -20.39 -5.85 12.63
N GLU A 124 -20.78 -4.57 12.58
CA GLU A 124 -21.62 -4.06 11.51
C GLU A 124 -20.88 -3.98 10.18
N THR A 125 -21.58 -4.40 9.13
CA THR A 125 -21.14 -4.29 7.74
C THR A 125 -22.14 -3.49 6.92
N VAL A 126 -21.70 -2.91 5.81
CA VAL A 126 -22.54 -2.18 4.85
C VAL A 126 -22.11 -2.53 3.44
N ASP A 127 -23.07 -3.01 2.64
CA ASP A 127 -22.84 -3.41 1.25
C ASP A 127 -23.40 -2.36 0.28
N LYS A 128 -22.57 -1.92 -0.68
CA LYS A 128 -22.95 -1.05 -1.82
C LYS A 128 -22.32 -1.56 -3.11
N GLY A 129 -23.16 -2.02 -4.04
CA GLY A 129 -22.66 -2.64 -5.27
C GLY A 129 -21.75 -3.83 -4.92
N PRO A 130 -20.51 -3.89 -5.44
CA PRO A 130 -19.55 -4.94 -5.12
C PRO A 130 -18.66 -4.62 -3.90
N TRP A 131 -19.02 -3.65 -3.04
CA TRP A 131 -18.18 -3.15 -1.95
C TRP A 131 -18.84 -3.32 -0.58
N THR A 132 -18.13 -3.97 0.34
CA THR A 132 -18.51 -4.12 1.76
C THR A 132 -17.59 -3.28 2.63
N ALA A 133 -18.17 -2.35 3.39
CA ALA A 133 -17.48 -1.60 4.44
C ALA A 133 -17.77 -2.23 5.82
N SER A 134 -16.76 -2.34 6.68
CA SER A 134 -16.89 -2.77 8.07
C SER A 134 -15.92 -2.04 8.99
N PHE A 135 -16.19 -2.03 10.30
CA PHE A 135 -15.21 -1.54 11.26
C PHE A 135 -14.03 -2.50 11.43
N SER A 136 -12.87 -1.95 11.75
CA SER A 136 -11.74 -2.74 12.24
C SER A 136 -12.05 -3.29 13.63
N ALA A 137 -11.31 -4.33 14.05
CA ALA A 137 -11.42 -4.76 15.44
C ALA A 137 -11.05 -3.61 16.39
N PHE A 138 -11.75 -3.53 17.51
CA PHE A 138 -11.66 -2.47 18.52
C PHE A 138 -12.20 -1.09 18.13
N THR A 139 -12.62 -0.87 16.88
CA THR A 139 -13.49 0.27 16.50
C THR A 139 -14.94 -0.18 16.58
N THR A 140 -15.76 0.52 17.37
CA THR A 140 -17.21 0.26 17.47
C THR A 140 -18.05 1.32 16.79
N ALA A 141 -17.57 2.56 16.71
CA ALA A 141 -18.14 3.68 15.98
C ALA A 141 -17.02 4.71 15.78
N PHE A 142 -17.14 5.58 14.78
CA PHE A 142 -16.20 6.70 14.63
C PHE A 142 -16.64 7.89 15.50
N ALA A 143 -15.73 8.38 16.33
CA ALA A 143 -15.93 9.61 17.11
C ALA A 143 -16.00 10.86 16.22
N ASP A 144 -15.30 10.85 15.08
CA ASP A 144 -15.37 11.88 14.04
C ASP A 144 -15.68 11.24 12.68
N ARG A 145 -16.79 11.68 12.10
CA ARG A 145 -17.38 11.16 10.85
C ARG A 145 -17.05 12.03 9.63
N ASN A 146 -16.11 12.98 9.75
CA ASN A 146 -15.62 13.77 8.62
C ASN A 146 -14.90 12.88 7.59
N THR A 147 -15.49 12.71 6.41
CA THR A 147 -14.93 11.91 5.31
C THR A 147 -14.13 12.71 4.28
N GLU A 148 -13.87 14.01 4.49
CA GLU A 148 -13.10 14.82 3.53
C GLU A 148 -11.71 14.24 3.22
N GLY A 149 -10.97 13.83 4.26
CA GLY A 149 -9.65 13.22 4.10
C GLY A 149 -9.71 11.89 3.35
N PHE A 150 -10.76 11.10 3.56
CA PHE A 150 -11.02 9.89 2.79
C PHE A 150 -11.29 10.18 1.31
N VAL A 151 -12.15 11.16 1.01
CA VAL A 151 -12.47 11.56 -0.36
C VAL A 151 -11.22 12.07 -1.09
N LYS A 152 -10.44 12.97 -0.47
CA LYS A 152 -9.14 13.45 -0.99
C LYS A 152 -8.17 12.29 -1.26
N GLY A 153 -8.25 11.24 -0.43
CA GLY A 153 -7.44 10.03 -0.55
C GLY A 153 -7.84 9.09 -1.68
N LEU A 154 -9.14 8.89 -1.92
CA LEU A 154 -9.62 8.11 -3.06
C LEU A 154 -9.12 8.67 -4.39
N ASP A 155 -9.04 10.00 -4.53
CA ASP A 155 -8.50 10.68 -5.71
C ASP A 155 -6.99 10.44 -5.92
N LYS A 156 -6.27 9.82 -4.97
CA LYS A 156 -4.86 9.40 -5.10
C LYS A 156 -4.68 7.94 -5.49
N ILE A 157 -5.73 7.13 -5.41
CA ILE A 157 -5.69 5.73 -5.81
C ILE A 157 -5.89 5.68 -7.34
N ASP A 158 -4.82 5.49 -8.10
CA ASP A 158 -4.84 5.47 -9.57
C ASP A 158 -5.19 4.11 -10.20
N ILE A 159 -5.35 3.09 -9.35
CA ILE A 159 -5.55 1.68 -9.69
C ILE A 159 -6.76 1.06 -8.98
N GLU A 160 -7.49 0.19 -9.68
CA GLU A 160 -8.56 -0.62 -9.11
C GLU A 160 -8.00 -1.62 -8.07
N THR A 161 -8.08 -1.28 -6.79
CA THR A 161 -7.78 -2.14 -5.63
C THR A 161 -9.01 -2.99 -5.26
N THR A 162 -8.82 -4.00 -4.41
CA THR A 162 -9.89 -4.79 -3.77
C THR A 162 -10.02 -4.54 -2.26
N MET A 163 -9.14 -3.73 -1.67
CA MET A 163 -9.12 -3.50 -0.22
C MET A 163 -8.56 -2.12 0.12
N ILE A 164 -9.42 -1.29 0.69
CA ILE A 164 -9.13 0.07 1.14
C ILE A 164 -9.27 0.10 2.66
N TYR A 165 -8.31 0.76 3.32
CA TYR A 165 -8.35 1.08 4.73
C TYR A 165 -8.57 2.58 4.88
N TRP A 166 -9.41 2.97 5.83
CA TRP A 166 -9.48 4.36 6.26
C TRP A 166 -9.39 4.44 7.77
N ARG A 167 -8.49 5.28 8.26
CA ARG A 167 -8.36 5.60 9.68
C ARG A 167 -8.62 7.09 9.87
N ASN A 168 -9.33 7.45 10.93
CA ASN A 168 -9.52 8.83 11.37
C ASN A 168 -9.53 8.88 12.90
N LYS A 169 -8.66 9.69 13.51
CA LYS A 169 -8.60 9.93 14.98
C LYS A 169 -8.53 8.63 15.81
N GLY A 170 -7.83 7.64 15.28
CA GLY A 170 -7.62 6.33 15.88
C GLY A 170 -8.58 5.25 15.38
N ASP A 171 -9.83 5.60 15.07
CA ASP A 171 -10.86 4.69 14.56
C ASP A 171 -10.58 4.25 13.13
N THR A 172 -10.83 2.98 12.81
CA THR A 172 -10.48 2.38 11.51
C THR A 172 -11.64 1.63 10.88
N ALA A 173 -11.87 1.86 9.59
CA ALA A 173 -12.77 1.11 8.73
C ALA A 173 -11.95 0.34 7.67
N VAL A 174 -12.50 -0.79 7.22
CA VAL A 174 -11.98 -1.59 6.12
C VAL A 174 -13.08 -1.72 5.07
N ILE A 175 -12.74 -1.46 3.81
CA ILE A 175 -13.66 -1.47 2.68
C ILE A 175 -13.12 -2.48 1.66
N THR A 176 -13.75 -3.64 1.59
CA THR A 176 -13.34 -4.76 0.74
C THR A 176 -14.27 -4.93 -0.45
N ARG A 177 -13.73 -5.35 -1.59
CA ARG A 177 -14.52 -5.73 -2.76
C ARG A 177 -14.90 -7.21 -2.71
N ASP A 178 -16.13 -7.52 -3.09
CA ASP A 178 -16.60 -8.90 -3.24
C ASP A 178 -15.77 -9.66 -4.28
N GLY A 179 -15.16 -10.75 -3.83
CA GLY A 179 -14.11 -11.44 -4.55
C GLY A 179 -14.61 -12.44 -5.60
N ASN A 180 -15.05 -11.95 -6.78
CA ASN A 180 -14.84 -12.59 -8.10
C ASN A 180 -15.50 -11.82 -9.25
N THR A 181 -14.80 -10.85 -9.85
CA THR A 181 -15.29 -10.12 -11.05
C THR A 181 -14.75 -10.67 -12.38
N CYS A 182 -13.94 -11.73 -12.37
CA CYS A 182 -13.54 -12.43 -13.59
C CYS A 182 -14.58 -13.53 -13.93
N ARG A 183 -15.65 -13.12 -14.61
CA ARG A 183 -16.47 -13.97 -15.47
C ARG A 183 -16.13 -13.68 -16.93
#